data_AF-A0A395IPZ8-F1
#
_entry.id   AF-A0A395IPZ8-F1
#
_cell.length_a   1.000
_cell.length_b   1.000
_cell.length_c   1.000
_cell.angle_alpha   90.00
_cell.angle_beta   90.00
_cell.angle_gamma   90.00
#
_symmetry.space_group_name_H-M   'P 1'
#
loop_
_entity.id
_entity.type
_entity.pdbx_description
1 polymer ?
#
loop_
_entity_poly.entity_id
_entity_poly.type
_entity_poly.pdbx_seq_one_letter_code
_entity_poly.pdbx_strand_id
1 'polypeptide(L)'
;MDIFSIYFAAPGANPSSARKKYARLFECEIPDAPANKSLTEEEKKRFKSLWPAGEQEAHSRLAKFADEKINQYDDNRNFPALNFTSSLSVHFASGTLSARTAVRTARDHNNTKKLNAGYQGIQTWISEVAWRDFYKHVLAHWPYVCMNKPFKPEYTNIQWEYNDAHFKAWTKGKTGYPIVDAAMRQLNHMGYMHNRCRMIVGSFLAKHLLIDWRMGERYFMEHLVDGDFASNNGGWGFCASTGVDPQPYFRIFNPLLQSERFDNEGVYIRKWVEELRDVKGKAVHDPFGAGG
;
A
#
# COMPACT_ATOMS: atom_id res chain seq x y z
N MET A 1 -17.79 -26.66 6.00
CA MET A 1 -16.67 -27.60 6.12
C MET A 1 -15.69 -27.30 5.01
N ASP A 2 -14.41 -27.10 5.34
CA ASP A 2 -13.37 -26.78 4.36
C ASP A 2 -13.03 -28.03 3.54
N ILE A 3 -12.99 -27.95 2.20
CA ILE A 3 -12.64 -29.08 1.32
C ILE A 3 -11.29 -29.69 1.71
N PHE A 4 -10.35 -28.89 2.23
CA PHE A 4 -9.05 -29.38 2.69
C PHE A 4 -9.14 -30.21 3.98
N SER A 5 -10.14 -29.98 4.83
CA SER A 5 -10.33 -30.74 6.08
C SER A 5 -10.86 -32.15 5.85
N ILE A 6 -11.33 -32.46 4.64
CA ILE A 6 -11.82 -33.80 4.27
C ILE A 6 -10.65 -34.70 3.81
N TYR A 7 -9.59 -34.11 3.24
CA TYR A 7 -8.50 -34.88 2.62
C TYR A 7 -7.20 -34.88 3.42
N PHE A 8 -6.97 -33.92 4.32
CA PHE A 8 -5.73 -33.83 5.07
C PHE A 8 -5.99 -33.61 6.56
N ALA A 9 -5.34 -34.44 7.39
CA ALA A 9 -5.28 -34.17 8.83
C ALA A 9 -4.63 -32.80 9.07
N ALA A 10 -5.09 -32.09 10.10
CA ALA A 10 -4.45 -30.85 10.50
C ALA A 10 -2.94 -31.10 10.74
N PRO A 11 -2.04 -30.24 10.23
CA PRO A 11 -0.62 -30.42 10.43
C PRO A 11 -0.31 -30.43 11.93
N GLY A 12 0.35 -31.49 12.40
CA GLY A 12 0.81 -31.60 13.78
C GLY A 12 1.95 -30.62 14.06
N ALA A 13 2.25 -30.40 15.35
CA ALA A 13 3.44 -29.66 15.74
C ALA A 13 4.70 -30.32 15.17
N ASN A 14 5.68 -29.51 14.77
CA ASN A 14 6.98 -30.03 14.37
C ASN A 14 7.56 -30.89 15.51
N PRO A 15 8.23 -32.03 15.21
CA PRO A 15 8.90 -32.83 16.22
C PRO A 15 9.87 -31.98 17.04
N SER A 16 10.01 -32.26 18.34
CA SER A 16 10.97 -31.54 19.21
C SER A 16 12.41 -31.61 18.69
N SER A 17 12.74 -32.64 17.90
CA SER A 17 14.03 -32.82 17.22
C SER A 17 14.23 -31.92 16.00
N ALA A 18 13.18 -31.29 15.44
CA ALA A 18 13.27 -30.50 14.22
C ALA A 18 14.25 -29.33 14.34
N ARG A 19 14.23 -28.59 15.47
CA ARG A 19 15.20 -27.50 15.71
C ARG A 19 16.65 -28.00 15.72
N LYS A 20 16.91 -29.18 16.28
CA LYS A 20 18.25 -29.78 16.28
C LYS A 20 18.63 -30.27 14.88
N LYS A 21 17.73 -30.97 14.20
CA LYS A 21 17.94 -31.53 12.86
C LYS A 21 18.20 -30.45 11.80
N TYR A 22 17.55 -29.30 11.95
CA TYR A 22 17.63 -28.17 11.02
C TYR A 22 18.37 -26.98 11.60
N ALA A 23 19.17 -27.16 12.66
CA ALA A 23 19.88 -26.07 13.36
C ALA A 23 20.66 -25.16 12.39
N ARG A 24 21.36 -25.76 11.42
CA ARG A 24 22.09 -25.05 10.36
C ARG A 24 21.25 -24.05 9.56
N LEU A 25 19.93 -24.25 9.42
CA LEU A 25 19.05 -23.32 8.71
C LEU A 25 18.76 -22.07 9.54
N PHE A 26 18.83 -22.19 10.87
CA PHE A 26 18.62 -21.10 11.83
C PHE A 26 19.93 -20.41 12.25
N GLU A 27 21.08 -21.04 11.97
CA GLU A 27 22.42 -20.50 12.20
C GLU A 27 22.97 -19.71 10.99
N CYS A 28 22.20 -19.61 9.90
CA CYS A 28 22.59 -18.83 8.74
C CYS A 28 22.71 -17.35 9.12
N GLU A 29 23.88 -16.76 8.89
CA GLU A 29 24.06 -15.31 9.03
C GLU A 29 23.25 -14.59 7.96
N ILE A 30 22.48 -13.59 8.38
CA ILE A 30 21.75 -12.74 7.46
C ILE A 30 22.80 -11.81 6.82
N PRO A 31 22.95 -11.82 5.49
CA PRO A 31 23.93 -10.96 4.83
C PRO A 31 23.59 -9.48 5.08
N ASP A 32 24.64 -8.67 5.23
CA ASP A 32 24.47 -7.24 5.38
C ASP A 32 23.80 -6.61 4.14
N ALA A 33 23.03 -5.55 4.38
CA ALA A 33 22.45 -4.78 3.31
C ALA A 33 23.56 -4.10 2.48
N PRO A 34 23.48 -4.06 1.13
CA PRO A 34 24.41 -3.32 0.29
C PRO A 34 24.55 -1.86 0.73
N ALA A 35 25.73 -1.26 0.58
CA ALA A 35 26.02 0.10 1.06
C ALA A 35 25.03 1.17 0.54
N ASN A 36 24.55 1.02 -0.69
CA ASN A 36 23.57 1.92 -1.31
C ASN A 36 22.11 1.64 -0.89
N LYS A 37 21.88 0.64 -0.05
CA LYS A 37 20.58 0.21 0.50
C LYS A 37 20.63 0.05 2.01
N SER A 38 21.69 0.52 2.67
CA SER A 38 21.79 0.55 4.13
C SER A 38 21.00 1.74 4.69
N LEU A 39 20.23 1.49 5.73
CA LEU A 39 19.54 2.54 6.49
C LEU A 39 20.52 3.21 7.45
N THR A 40 20.37 4.52 7.65
CA THR A 40 21.03 5.26 8.74
C THR A 40 20.51 4.78 10.10
N GLU A 41 21.26 5.04 11.18
CA GLU A 41 20.80 4.68 12.54
C GLU A 41 19.49 5.38 12.93
N GLU A 42 19.28 6.61 12.45
CA GLU A 42 18.03 7.33 12.65
C GLU A 42 16.86 6.65 11.94
N GLU A 43 17.04 6.25 10.68
CA GLU A 43 16.02 5.52 9.92
C GLU A 43 15.71 4.16 10.54
N LYS A 44 16.74 3.42 10.99
CA LYS A 44 16.55 2.15 11.71
C LYS A 44 15.69 2.36 12.96
N LYS A 45 16.01 3.36 13.78
CA LYS A 45 15.24 3.68 14.99
C LYS A 45 13.81 4.08 14.65
N ARG A 46 13.63 4.93 13.64
CA ARG A 46 12.30 5.40 13.17
C ARG A 46 11.45 4.24 12.66
N PHE A 47 11.97 3.43 11.74
CA PHE A 47 11.21 2.30 11.18
C PHE A 47 10.95 1.21 12.21
N LYS A 48 11.88 0.93 13.13
CA LYS A 48 11.62 0.01 14.25
C LYS A 48 10.48 0.50 15.13
N SER A 49 10.34 1.81 15.32
CA SER A 49 9.23 2.40 16.08
C SER A 49 7.91 2.39 15.32
N LEU A 50 7.92 2.65 14.00
CA LEU A 50 6.71 2.70 13.18
C LEU A 50 6.19 1.30 12.82
N TRP A 51 7.11 0.37 12.55
CA TRP A 51 6.87 -0.96 12.02
C TRP A 51 7.66 -2.01 12.82
N PRO A 52 7.29 -2.28 14.10
CA PRO A 52 7.90 -3.38 14.83
C PRO A 52 7.70 -4.70 14.06
N ALA A 53 8.76 -5.50 13.99
CA ALA A 53 8.75 -6.76 13.25
C ALA A 53 8.19 -7.91 14.10
N GLY A 54 7.73 -8.97 13.42
CA GLY A 54 7.40 -10.25 14.04
C GLY A 54 5.90 -10.56 14.09
N GLU A 55 5.60 -11.83 14.32
CA GLU A 55 4.24 -12.39 14.36
C GLU A 55 3.40 -11.78 15.51
N GLN A 56 4.00 -11.59 16.68
CA GLN A 56 3.30 -11.04 17.84
C GLN A 56 2.76 -9.63 17.58
N GLU A 57 3.57 -8.74 17.00
CA GLU A 57 3.13 -7.40 16.60
C GLU A 57 2.00 -7.48 15.57
N ALA A 58 2.14 -8.36 14.57
CA ALA A 58 1.15 -8.51 13.52
C ALA A 58 -0.22 -8.92 14.06
N HIS A 59 -0.24 -9.87 15.01
CA HIS A 59 -1.45 -10.29 15.70
C HIS A 59 -2.03 -9.20 16.60
N SER A 60 -1.19 -8.44 17.31
CA SER A 60 -1.62 -7.31 18.14
C SER A 60 -2.30 -6.23 17.29
N ARG A 61 -1.71 -5.86 16.16
CA ARG A 61 -2.30 -4.90 15.20
C ARG A 61 -3.62 -5.39 14.61
N LEU A 62 -3.70 -6.68 14.27
CA LEU A 62 -4.92 -7.28 13.74
C LEU A 62 -6.05 -7.25 14.75
N ALA A 63 -5.78 -7.66 16.00
CA ALA A 63 -6.77 -7.63 17.08
C ALA A 63 -7.26 -6.19 17.32
N LYS A 64 -6.33 -5.25 17.53
CA LYS A 64 -6.65 -3.83 17.73
C LYS A 64 -7.49 -3.25 16.60
N PHE A 65 -7.14 -3.55 15.34
CA PHE A 65 -7.92 -3.09 14.19
C PHE A 65 -9.33 -3.70 14.17
N ALA A 66 -9.44 -5.01 14.45
CA ALA A 66 -10.72 -5.71 14.49
C ALA A 66 -11.65 -5.22 15.61
N ASP A 67 -11.08 -4.87 16.77
CA ASP A 67 -11.84 -4.37 17.92
C ASP A 67 -12.28 -2.91 17.73
N GLU A 68 -11.40 -2.05 17.21
CA GLU A 68 -11.60 -0.59 17.26
C GLU A 68 -12.11 0.01 15.94
N LYS A 69 -11.73 -0.54 14.78
CA LYS A 69 -11.80 0.21 13.50
C LYS A 69 -12.55 -0.51 12.38
N ILE A 70 -12.55 -1.84 12.37
CA ILE A 70 -13.00 -2.62 11.20
C ILE A 70 -14.46 -2.35 10.81
N ASN A 71 -15.33 -2.07 11.79
CA ASN A 71 -16.74 -1.78 11.52
C ASN A 71 -16.94 -0.47 10.76
N GLN A 72 -16.09 0.53 11.04
CA GLN A 72 -16.12 1.86 10.42
C GLN A 72 -15.17 1.96 9.21
N TYR A 73 -14.59 0.83 8.79
CA TYR A 73 -13.58 0.80 7.74
C TYR A 73 -14.11 1.32 6.40
N ASP A 74 -15.33 0.93 5.99
CA ASP A 74 -15.86 1.33 4.68
C ASP A 74 -16.02 2.84 4.57
N ASP A 75 -16.60 3.45 5.62
CA ASP A 75 -16.85 4.89 5.68
C ASP A 75 -15.54 5.69 5.71
N ASN A 76 -14.51 5.19 6.41
CA ASN A 76 -13.33 6.00 6.75
C ASN A 76 -12.06 5.67 5.97
N ARG A 77 -11.98 4.54 5.25
CA ARG A 77 -10.75 4.07 4.56
C ARG A 77 -10.22 5.01 3.49
N ASN A 78 -11.00 6.00 3.06
CA ASN A 78 -10.60 6.93 2.01
C ASN A 78 -9.94 8.20 2.56
N PHE A 79 -10.03 8.49 3.85
CA PHE A 79 -9.53 9.73 4.46
C PHE A 79 -8.14 9.51 5.10
N PRO A 80 -7.05 9.96 4.46
CA PRO A 80 -5.69 9.69 4.93
C PRO A 80 -5.37 10.33 6.30
N ALA A 81 -6.11 11.35 6.72
CA ALA A 81 -5.94 11.99 8.03
C ALA A 81 -6.45 11.12 9.20
N LEU A 82 -7.44 10.23 8.99
CA LEU A 82 -8.20 9.61 10.08
C LEU A 82 -7.58 8.30 10.62
N ASN A 83 -6.59 7.72 9.95
CA ASN A 83 -5.92 6.48 10.37
C ASN A 83 -6.90 5.29 10.66
N PHE A 84 -7.86 5.06 9.75
CA PHE A 84 -8.82 3.95 9.85
C PHE A 84 -8.39 2.68 9.12
N THR A 85 -7.19 2.63 8.56
CA THR A 85 -6.65 1.42 7.92
C THR A 85 -5.95 0.50 8.92
N SER A 86 -5.93 -0.80 8.64
CA SER A 86 -5.33 -1.80 9.54
C SER A 86 -3.82 -1.68 9.69
N SER A 87 -3.13 -1.08 8.72
CA SER A 87 -1.66 -0.99 8.69
C SER A 87 -0.96 -2.37 8.80
N LEU A 88 -1.60 -3.40 8.23
CA LEU A 88 -1.13 -4.79 8.23
C LEU A 88 -0.40 -5.22 6.95
N SER A 89 -0.35 -4.37 5.93
CA SER A 89 0.27 -4.67 4.63
C SER A 89 1.74 -5.12 4.77
N VAL A 90 2.50 -4.48 5.67
CA VAL A 90 3.89 -4.86 6.00
C VAL A 90 4.01 -6.30 6.49
N HIS A 91 3.05 -6.75 7.31
CA HIS A 91 3.03 -8.11 7.84
C HIS A 91 2.54 -9.13 6.79
N PHE A 92 1.67 -8.72 5.87
CA PHE A 92 1.28 -9.56 4.73
C PHE A 92 2.38 -9.71 3.68
N ALA A 93 3.20 -8.68 3.48
CA ALA A 93 4.33 -8.69 2.55
C ALA A 93 5.49 -9.53 3.11
N SER A 94 5.81 -9.37 4.40
CA SER A 94 6.89 -10.13 5.06
C SER A 94 6.49 -11.56 5.48
N GLY A 95 5.19 -11.90 5.43
CA GLY A 95 4.70 -13.23 5.78
C GLY A 95 4.55 -13.48 7.28
N THR A 96 4.71 -12.46 8.13
CA THR A 96 4.50 -12.57 9.59
C THR A 96 3.02 -12.63 9.97
N LEU A 97 2.10 -12.43 9.02
CA LEU A 97 0.67 -12.65 9.19
C LEU A 97 0.07 -13.36 7.98
N SER A 98 -0.67 -14.44 8.24
CA SER A 98 -1.42 -15.14 7.20
C SER A 98 -2.70 -14.39 6.84
N ALA A 99 -2.95 -14.19 5.54
CA ALA A 99 -4.21 -13.64 5.03
C ALA A 99 -5.43 -14.45 5.50
N ARG A 100 -5.31 -15.79 5.60
CA ARG A 100 -6.37 -16.66 6.12
C ARG A 100 -6.67 -16.40 7.59
N THR A 101 -5.64 -16.11 8.40
CA THR A 101 -5.82 -15.73 9.80
C THR A 101 -6.55 -14.40 9.88
N ALA A 102 -6.11 -13.41 9.11
CA ALA A 102 -6.70 -12.09 9.06
C ALA A 102 -8.20 -12.12 8.66
N VAL A 103 -8.54 -12.85 7.59
CA VAL A 103 -9.93 -13.02 7.14
C VAL A 103 -10.78 -13.79 8.16
N ARG A 104 -10.24 -14.84 8.80
CA ARG A 104 -10.97 -15.57 9.87
C ARG A 104 -11.26 -14.66 11.05
N THR A 105 -10.26 -13.88 11.52
CA THR A 105 -10.45 -12.92 12.61
C THR A 105 -11.53 -11.91 12.27
N ALA A 106 -11.49 -11.30 11.08
CA ALA A 106 -12.52 -10.35 10.65
C ALA A 106 -13.91 -10.99 10.54
N ARG A 107 -14.02 -12.21 9.97
CA ARG A 107 -15.28 -12.97 9.93
C ARG A 107 -15.80 -13.27 11.33
N ASP A 108 -14.93 -13.58 12.28
CA ASP A 108 -15.33 -13.92 13.65
C ASP A 108 -15.75 -12.70 14.47
N HIS A 109 -15.33 -11.48 14.08
CA HIS A 109 -15.87 -10.21 14.58
C HIS A 109 -17.17 -9.78 13.89
N ASN A 110 -17.59 -10.50 12.86
CA ASN A 110 -18.81 -10.22 12.13
C ASN A 110 -20.01 -10.92 12.78
N ASN A 111 -21.22 -10.44 12.49
CA ASN A 111 -22.46 -11.06 12.95
C ASN A 111 -22.88 -12.29 12.11
N THR A 112 -22.05 -12.70 11.15
CA THR A 112 -22.30 -13.82 10.24
C THR A 112 -21.00 -14.54 9.88
N LYS A 113 -21.09 -15.82 9.53
CA LYS A 113 -19.96 -16.61 9.05
C LYS A 113 -19.73 -16.50 7.54
N LYS A 114 -20.61 -15.82 6.81
CA LYS A 114 -20.41 -15.50 5.38
C LYS A 114 -19.36 -14.39 5.24
N LEU A 115 -18.53 -14.48 4.20
CA LEU A 115 -17.47 -13.49 3.95
C LEU A 115 -17.98 -12.20 3.29
N ASN A 116 -19.14 -12.26 2.62
CA ASN A 116 -19.76 -11.20 1.83
C ASN A 116 -21.12 -10.76 2.40
N ALA A 117 -21.29 -10.83 3.72
CA ALA A 117 -22.49 -10.36 4.40
C ALA A 117 -22.13 -9.81 5.79
N GLY A 118 -23.11 -9.21 6.48
CA GLY A 118 -22.95 -8.67 7.83
C GLY A 118 -22.51 -7.20 7.81
N TYR A 119 -21.62 -6.80 8.71
CA TYR A 119 -21.18 -5.40 8.78
C TYR A 119 -20.41 -4.97 7.54
N GLN A 120 -20.80 -3.83 6.97
CA GLN A 120 -20.26 -3.31 5.71
C GLN A 120 -18.75 -3.04 5.77
N GLY A 121 -18.24 -2.50 6.88
CA GLY A 121 -16.81 -2.28 7.08
C GLY A 121 -16.00 -3.58 7.04
N ILE A 122 -16.49 -4.65 7.66
CA ILE A 122 -15.85 -5.98 7.65
C ILE A 122 -15.86 -6.58 6.25
N GLN A 123 -17.01 -6.58 5.57
CA GLN A 123 -17.13 -7.07 4.19
C GLN A 123 -16.15 -6.36 3.26
N THR A 124 -16.10 -5.03 3.36
CA THR A 124 -15.20 -4.19 2.58
C THR A 124 -13.75 -4.53 2.88
N TRP A 125 -13.36 -4.64 4.14
CA TRP A 125 -11.99 -4.97 4.50
C TRP A 125 -11.57 -6.37 4.02
N ILE A 126 -12.46 -7.37 4.11
CA ILE A 126 -12.23 -8.71 3.55
C ILE A 126 -12.03 -8.63 2.02
N SER A 127 -12.80 -7.79 1.31
CA SER A 127 -12.62 -7.54 -0.12
C SER A 127 -11.26 -6.93 -0.45
N GLU A 128 -10.75 -6.01 0.37
CA GLU A 128 -9.38 -5.46 0.20
C GLU A 128 -8.29 -6.54 0.41
N VAL A 129 -8.49 -7.51 1.32
CA VAL A 129 -7.62 -8.68 1.42
C VAL A 129 -7.75 -9.58 0.17
N ALA A 130 -8.95 -9.70 -0.40
CA ALA A 130 -9.15 -10.44 -1.65
C ALA A 130 -8.45 -9.78 -2.86
N TRP A 131 -8.34 -8.45 -2.92
CA TRP A 131 -7.58 -7.74 -3.95
C TRP A 131 -6.09 -8.14 -3.95
N ARG A 132 -5.49 -8.34 -2.77
CA ARG A 132 -4.12 -8.88 -2.66
C ARG A 132 -4.02 -10.25 -3.35
N ASP A 133 -4.96 -11.14 -3.07
CA ASP A 133 -4.94 -12.50 -3.63
C ASP A 133 -5.26 -12.50 -5.13
N PHE A 134 -6.15 -11.61 -5.59
CA PHE A 134 -6.42 -11.39 -7.00
C PHE A 134 -5.14 -11.01 -7.76
N TYR A 135 -4.36 -10.03 -7.29
CA TYR A 135 -3.11 -9.67 -7.97
C TYR A 135 -2.08 -10.81 -7.95
N LYS A 136 -2.04 -11.61 -6.90
CA LYS A 136 -1.18 -12.82 -6.86
C LYS A 136 -1.63 -13.88 -7.85
N HIS A 137 -2.94 -14.08 -8.02
CA HIS A 137 -3.50 -14.96 -9.05
C HIS A 137 -3.15 -14.47 -10.45
N VAL A 138 -3.26 -13.15 -10.70
CA VAL A 138 -2.88 -12.53 -11.97
C VAL A 138 -1.41 -12.79 -12.28
N LEU A 139 -0.51 -12.55 -11.31
CA LEU A 139 0.91 -12.83 -11.47
C LEU A 139 1.20 -14.30 -11.77
N ALA A 140 0.54 -15.23 -11.08
CA ALA A 140 0.74 -16.66 -11.27
C ALA A 140 0.23 -17.17 -12.62
N HIS A 141 -0.89 -16.62 -13.11
CA HIS A 141 -1.51 -17.06 -14.36
C HIS A 141 -0.92 -16.36 -15.60
N TRP A 142 -0.52 -15.10 -15.47
CA TRP A 142 0.09 -14.30 -16.53
C TRP A 142 1.47 -13.80 -16.12
N PRO A 143 2.50 -14.68 -16.10
CA PRO A 143 3.83 -14.32 -15.61
C PRO A 143 4.49 -13.20 -16.40
N TYR A 144 4.05 -12.86 -17.62
CA TYR A 144 4.61 -11.73 -18.37
C TYR A 144 4.41 -10.38 -17.68
N VAL A 145 3.50 -10.26 -16.70
CA VAL A 145 3.34 -9.02 -15.91
C VAL A 145 4.58 -8.71 -15.08
N CYS A 146 5.44 -9.70 -14.78
CA CYS A 146 6.72 -9.47 -14.11
C CYS A 146 7.88 -9.11 -15.06
N MET A 147 7.61 -8.93 -16.36
CA MET A 147 8.61 -8.63 -17.38
C MET A 147 8.60 -7.17 -17.82
N ASN A 148 8.18 -6.25 -16.94
CA ASN A 148 8.04 -4.81 -17.22
C ASN A 148 7.14 -4.50 -18.44
N LYS A 149 6.11 -5.33 -18.68
CA LYS A 149 5.15 -5.14 -19.76
C LYS A 149 3.81 -4.67 -19.21
N PRO A 150 3.06 -3.82 -19.94
CA PRO A 150 1.66 -3.58 -19.60
C PRO A 150 0.88 -4.89 -19.72
N PHE A 151 -0.23 -5.01 -19.00
CA PHE A 151 -1.09 -6.20 -19.09
C PHE A 151 -1.67 -6.34 -20.50
N LYS A 152 -2.13 -5.22 -21.08
CA LYS A 152 -2.61 -5.15 -22.46
C LYS A 152 -1.46 -4.76 -23.40
N PRO A 153 -1.06 -5.61 -24.36
CA PRO A 153 0.08 -5.33 -25.25
C PRO A 153 -0.06 -4.04 -26.06
N GLU A 154 -1.29 -3.64 -26.42
CA GLU A 154 -1.55 -2.41 -27.19
C GLU A 154 -0.97 -1.15 -26.51
N TYR A 155 -0.87 -1.14 -25.18
CA TYR A 155 -0.34 -0.02 -24.41
C TYR A 155 1.20 0.05 -24.38
N THR A 156 1.88 -0.91 -25.00
CA THR A 156 3.35 -0.88 -25.14
C THR A 156 3.82 0.32 -25.96
N ASN A 157 2.96 0.83 -26.86
CA ASN A 157 3.30 1.91 -27.80
C ASN A 157 3.03 3.32 -27.25
N ILE A 158 2.56 3.44 -25.99
CA ILE A 158 2.37 4.75 -25.35
C ILE A 158 3.71 5.48 -25.30
N GLN A 159 3.74 6.69 -25.85
CA GLN A 159 4.90 7.57 -25.78
C GLN A 159 4.87 8.31 -24.46
N TRP A 160 5.73 7.87 -23.52
CA TRP A 160 5.92 8.52 -22.22
C TRP A 160 6.90 9.68 -22.34
N GLU A 161 6.73 10.70 -21.50
CA GLU A 161 7.68 11.80 -21.38
C GLU A 161 8.92 11.37 -20.60
N TYR A 162 10.08 11.80 -21.09
CA TYR A 162 11.35 11.71 -20.38
C TYR A 162 11.66 13.07 -19.76
N ASN A 163 11.23 13.28 -18.52
CA ASN A 163 11.50 14.50 -17.77
C ASN A 163 12.00 14.16 -16.35
N ASP A 164 13.33 14.06 -16.22
CA ASP A 164 13.99 13.74 -14.96
C ASP A 164 13.77 14.82 -13.89
N ALA A 165 13.61 16.09 -14.27
CA ALA A 165 13.31 17.16 -13.33
C ALA A 165 11.92 16.98 -12.70
N HIS A 166 10.90 16.68 -13.51
CA HIS A 166 9.55 16.37 -13.02
C HIS A 166 9.52 15.11 -12.16
N PHE A 167 10.24 14.05 -12.57
CA PHE A 167 10.34 12.83 -11.77
C PHE A 167 11.01 13.10 -10.41
N LYS A 168 12.09 13.89 -10.38
CA LYS A 168 12.76 14.31 -9.14
C LYS A 168 11.87 15.17 -8.26
N ALA A 169 11.07 16.06 -8.84
CA ALA A 169 10.10 16.86 -8.09
C ALA A 169 9.01 15.97 -7.47
N TRP A 170 8.49 15.00 -8.22
CA TRP A 170 7.52 14.02 -7.75
C TRP A 170 8.09 13.16 -6.62
N THR A 171 9.25 12.53 -6.80
CA THR A 171 9.89 11.70 -5.76
C THR A 171 10.15 12.47 -4.47
N LYS A 172 10.49 13.77 -4.55
CA LYS A 172 10.76 14.62 -3.38
C LYS A 172 9.51 15.27 -2.76
N GLY A 173 8.33 15.15 -3.38
CA GLY A 173 7.13 15.87 -2.94
C GLY A 173 7.29 17.40 -3.03
N LYS A 174 7.74 17.86 -4.20
CA LYS A 174 7.92 19.27 -4.57
C LYS A 174 7.28 19.60 -5.93
N THR A 175 6.09 19.06 -6.15
CA THR A 175 5.33 19.20 -7.40
C THR A 175 4.53 20.50 -7.45
N GLY A 176 4.29 21.13 -6.29
CA GLY A 176 3.37 22.27 -6.19
C GLY A 176 1.91 21.86 -6.02
N TYR A 177 1.60 20.57 -6.00
CA TYR A 177 0.27 20.04 -5.69
C TYR A 177 0.26 19.50 -4.25
N PRO A 178 -0.34 20.22 -3.29
CA PRO A 178 -0.17 19.92 -1.86
C PRO A 178 -0.49 18.47 -1.46
N ILE A 179 -1.54 17.87 -2.03
CA ILE A 179 -1.91 16.47 -1.72
C ILE A 179 -0.90 15.45 -2.26
N VAL A 180 -0.29 15.73 -3.41
CA VAL A 180 0.75 14.89 -4.01
C VAL A 180 2.03 15.03 -3.19
N ASP A 181 2.39 16.26 -2.82
CA ASP A 181 3.57 16.55 -2.03
C ASP A 181 3.48 15.94 -0.63
N ALA A 182 2.33 16.07 0.04
CA ALA A 182 2.04 15.43 1.32
C ALA A 182 2.20 13.90 1.24
N ALA A 183 1.66 13.29 0.18
CA ALA A 183 1.73 11.85 -0.03
C ALA A 183 3.17 11.34 -0.23
N MET A 184 3.93 12.00 -1.10
CA MET A 184 5.32 11.61 -1.37
C MET A 184 6.21 11.82 -0.14
N ARG A 185 5.98 12.89 0.64
CA ARG A 185 6.66 13.11 1.93
C ARG A 185 6.29 12.06 2.97
N GLN A 186 5.02 11.64 3.03
CA GLN A 186 4.60 10.51 3.88
C GLN A 186 5.37 9.24 3.54
N LEU A 187 5.43 8.87 2.25
CA LEU A 187 6.17 7.71 1.79
C LEU A 187 7.64 7.78 2.21
N ASN A 188 8.31 8.88 1.94
CA ASN A 188 9.75 9.01 2.19
C ASN A 188 10.09 9.02 3.68
N HIS A 189 9.18 9.52 4.52
CA HIS A 189 9.39 9.54 5.97
C HIS A 189 9.05 8.19 6.61
N MET A 190 7.92 7.58 6.25
CA MET A 190 7.38 6.41 6.93
C MET A 190 7.70 5.09 6.23
N GLY A 191 8.12 5.11 4.97
CA GLY A 191 8.14 3.92 4.11
C GLY A 191 6.73 3.37 3.83
N TYR A 192 5.68 4.18 4.05
CA TYR A 192 4.30 3.77 3.89
C TYR A 192 3.49 4.94 3.36
N MET A 193 2.54 4.66 2.47
CA MET A 193 1.60 5.66 1.97
C MET A 193 0.18 5.12 2.07
N HIS A 194 -0.77 5.97 2.46
CA HIS A 194 -2.18 5.63 2.47
C HIS A 194 -2.68 5.26 1.05
N ASN A 195 -3.56 4.26 0.91
CA ASN A 195 -3.95 3.74 -0.40
C ASN A 195 -4.56 4.81 -1.33
N ARG A 196 -5.44 5.66 -0.81
CA ARG A 196 -6.00 6.79 -1.58
C ARG A 196 -4.90 7.71 -2.13
N CYS A 197 -3.86 7.96 -1.34
CA CYS A 197 -2.72 8.78 -1.74
C CYS A 197 -1.87 8.06 -2.79
N ARG A 198 -1.66 6.74 -2.68
CA ARG A 198 -1.00 5.93 -3.73
C ARG A 198 -1.69 6.08 -5.08
N MET A 199 -3.02 6.03 -5.09
CA MET A 199 -3.82 6.23 -6.29
C MET A 199 -3.67 7.64 -6.88
N ILE A 200 -3.68 8.67 -6.04
CA ILE A 200 -3.52 10.07 -6.45
C ILE A 200 -2.14 10.29 -7.08
N VAL A 201 -1.05 9.89 -6.38
CA VAL A 201 0.32 10.13 -6.88
C VAL A 201 0.66 9.27 -8.10
N GLY A 202 0.13 8.04 -8.17
CA GLY A 202 0.30 7.17 -9.33
C GLY A 202 -0.42 7.71 -10.56
N SER A 203 -1.66 8.19 -10.39
CA SER A 203 -2.40 8.88 -11.46
C SER A 203 -1.72 10.19 -11.86
N PHE A 204 -1.19 10.95 -10.90
CA PHE A 204 -0.45 12.19 -11.19
C PHE A 204 0.79 11.92 -12.04
N LEU A 205 1.63 10.95 -11.65
CA LEU A 205 2.84 10.61 -12.40
C LEU A 205 2.50 10.16 -13.83
N ALA A 206 1.59 9.21 -13.98
CA ALA A 206 1.30 8.59 -15.28
C ALA A 206 0.41 9.45 -16.19
N LYS A 207 -0.48 10.29 -15.63
CA LYS A 207 -1.50 11.02 -16.42
C LYS A 207 -1.36 12.54 -16.40
N HIS A 208 -0.71 13.14 -15.41
CA HIS A 208 -0.43 14.58 -15.41
C HIS A 208 0.97 14.87 -15.93
N LEU A 209 1.96 14.12 -15.47
CA LEU A 209 3.35 14.28 -15.91
C LEU A 209 3.67 13.43 -17.15
N LEU A 210 2.77 12.50 -17.52
CA LEU A 210 2.96 11.53 -18.61
C LEU A 210 4.30 10.75 -18.48
N ILE A 211 4.79 10.56 -17.26
CA ILE A 211 6.02 9.81 -17.00
C ILE A 211 5.70 8.31 -16.92
N ASP A 212 6.61 7.48 -17.44
CA ASP A 212 6.44 6.02 -17.44
C ASP A 212 6.19 5.49 -16.02
N TRP A 213 5.05 4.82 -15.86
CA TRP A 213 4.60 4.22 -14.60
C TRP A 213 5.61 3.26 -13.99
N ARG A 214 6.46 2.61 -14.80
CA ARG A 214 7.52 1.70 -14.33
C ARG A 214 8.56 2.42 -13.47
N MET A 215 8.80 3.72 -13.73
CA MET A 215 9.70 4.53 -12.90
C MET A 215 9.12 4.71 -11.50
N GLY A 216 7.82 4.97 -11.42
CA GLY A 216 7.08 5.07 -10.16
C GLY A 216 6.97 3.73 -9.44
N GLU A 217 6.69 2.64 -10.17
CA GLU A 217 6.64 1.27 -9.65
C GLU A 217 7.95 0.89 -8.96
N ARG A 218 9.08 1.14 -9.63
CA ARG A 218 10.41 0.93 -9.06
C ARG A 218 10.63 1.79 -7.82
N TYR A 219 10.31 3.08 -7.89
CA TYR A 219 10.46 3.99 -6.74
C TYR A 219 9.67 3.49 -5.52
N PHE A 220 8.42 3.07 -5.74
CA PHE A 220 7.57 2.48 -4.69
C PHE A 220 8.19 1.22 -4.12
N MET A 221 8.67 0.30 -4.95
CA MET A 221 9.28 -0.95 -4.48
C MET A 221 10.55 -0.72 -3.65
N GLU A 222 11.29 0.35 -3.94
CA GLU A 222 12.51 0.70 -3.21
C GLU A 222 12.27 1.42 -1.87
N HIS A 223 11.09 2.02 -1.67
CA HIS A 223 10.80 2.87 -0.50
C HIS A 223 9.65 2.33 0.38
N LEU A 224 8.79 1.47 -0.14
CA LEU A 224 7.67 0.91 0.62
C LEU A 224 8.13 -0.25 1.51
N VAL A 225 7.87 -0.12 2.81
CA VAL A 225 8.03 -1.20 3.81
C VAL A 225 7.05 -2.35 3.58
N ASP A 226 5.98 -2.11 2.80
CA ASP A 226 5.02 -3.13 2.36
C ASP A 226 5.16 -3.50 0.88
N GLY A 227 6.35 -3.33 0.30
CA GLY A 227 6.65 -3.71 -1.09
C GLY A 227 6.33 -5.18 -1.38
N ASP A 228 5.23 -5.42 -2.11
CA ASP A 228 4.82 -6.72 -2.65
C ASP A 228 4.65 -6.54 -4.17
N PHE A 229 5.40 -7.32 -4.96
CA PHE A 229 5.45 -7.12 -6.42
C PHE A 229 4.06 -7.16 -7.07
N ALA A 230 3.26 -8.18 -6.75
CA ALA A 230 1.94 -8.37 -7.34
C ALA A 230 1.02 -7.16 -7.05
N SER A 231 0.94 -6.75 -5.79
CA SER A 231 0.09 -5.64 -5.36
C SER A 231 0.58 -4.30 -5.90
N ASN A 232 1.90 -4.08 -5.94
CA ASN A 232 2.50 -2.86 -6.48
C ASN A 232 2.27 -2.75 -8.00
N ASN A 233 2.59 -3.79 -8.76
CA ASN A 233 2.38 -3.85 -10.20
C ASN A 233 0.91 -3.65 -10.57
N GLY A 234 0.02 -4.36 -9.86
CA GLY A 234 -1.43 -4.23 -10.02
C GLY A 234 -1.94 -2.82 -9.76
N GLY A 235 -1.51 -2.20 -8.65
CA GLY A 235 -1.88 -0.83 -8.29
C GLY A 235 -1.38 0.21 -9.29
N TRP A 236 -0.14 0.08 -9.79
CA TRP A 236 0.39 0.95 -10.85
C TRP A 236 -0.36 0.75 -12.17
N GLY A 237 -0.64 -0.49 -12.56
CA GLY A 237 -1.44 -0.80 -13.73
C GLY A 237 -2.86 -0.20 -13.65
N PHE A 238 -3.47 -0.20 -12.46
CA PHE A 238 -4.76 0.47 -12.23
C PHE A 238 -4.66 1.98 -12.48
N CYS A 239 -3.65 2.64 -11.90
CA CYS A 239 -3.48 4.10 -11.95
C CYS A 239 -3.06 4.61 -13.33
N ALA A 240 -2.19 3.88 -14.02
CA ALA A 240 -1.63 4.22 -15.33
C ALA A 240 -2.50 3.76 -16.50
N SER A 241 -3.63 3.10 -16.22
CA SER A 241 -4.53 2.53 -17.22
C SER A 241 -3.93 1.38 -18.05
N THR A 242 -2.90 0.71 -17.54
CA THR A 242 -2.13 -0.34 -18.24
C THR A 242 -2.30 -1.76 -17.64
N GLY A 243 -3.07 -1.90 -16.56
CA GLY A 243 -3.24 -3.14 -15.80
C GLY A 243 -4.36 -4.07 -16.29
N VAL A 244 -4.62 -5.12 -15.50
CA VAL A 244 -5.63 -6.18 -15.76
C VAL A 244 -7.07 -5.70 -15.63
N ASP A 245 -7.36 -4.87 -14.64
CA ASP A 245 -8.64 -4.18 -14.44
C ASP A 245 -8.37 -2.68 -14.25
N PRO A 246 -7.93 -1.98 -15.30
CA PRO A 246 -7.43 -0.63 -15.17
C PRO A 246 -8.56 0.38 -15.07
N GLN A 247 -8.31 1.48 -14.38
CA GLN A 247 -9.13 2.67 -14.58
C GLN A 247 -9.07 3.09 -16.07
N PRO A 248 -10.18 3.51 -16.72
CA PRO A 248 -10.14 3.98 -18.10
C PRO A 248 -9.14 5.13 -18.31
N TYR A 249 -8.46 5.17 -19.47
CA TYR A 249 -7.39 6.13 -19.76
C TYR A 249 -7.85 7.59 -19.69
N PHE A 250 -9.07 7.88 -20.17
CA PHE A 250 -9.67 9.22 -20.15
C PHE A 250 -10.09 9.69 -18.75
N ARG A 251 -10.08 8.82 -17.74
CA ARG A 251 -10.36 9.21 -16.37
C ARG A 251 -9.07 9.66 -15.70
N ILE A 252 -8.86 10.97 -15.67
CA ILE A 252 -7.73 11.63 -15.04
C ILE A 252 -8.19 12.17 -13.68
N PHE A 253 -7.51 11.81 -12.60
CA PHE A 253 -7.83 12.33 -11.27
C PHE A 253 -7.36 13.77 -11.12
N ASN A 254 -8.28 14.73 -11.11
CA ASN A 254 -7.95 16.10 -10.73
C ASN A 254 -7.43 16.12 -9.27
N PRO A 255 -6.16 16.46 -9.01
CA PRO A 255 -5.57 16.39 -7.67
C PRO A 255 -6.27 17.33 -6.68
N LEU A 256 -6.72 18.51 -7.12
CA LEU A 256 -7.44 19.46 -6.29
C LEU A 256 -8.77 18.86 -5.80
N LEU A 257 -9.58 18.32 -6.71
CA LEU A 257 -10.86 17.70 -6.33
C LEU A 257 -10.66 16.44 -5.45
N GLN A 258 -9.60 15.66 -5.70
CA GLN A 258 -9.26 14.55 -4.81
C GLN A 258 -8.84 15.04 -3.42
N SER A 259 -8.06 16.12 -3.37
CA SER A 259 -7.61 16.75 -2.14
C SER A 259 -8.78 17.23 -1.30
N GLU A 260 -9.68 18.05 -1.87
CA GLU A 260 -10.83 18.58 -1.16
C GLU A 260 -11.80 17.49 -0.70
N ARG A 261 -11.96 16.42 -1.50
CA ARG A 261 -12.87 15.32 -1.17
C ARG A 261 -12.36 14.45 -0.02
N PHE A 262 -11.06 14.14 0.00
CA PHE A 262 -10.49 13.14 0.92
C PHE A 262 -9.69 13.76 2.07
N ASP A 263 -9.36 15.03 2.00
CA ASP A 263 -8.73 15.80 3.07
C ASP A 263 -9.40 17.17 3.19
N ASN A 264 -10.73 17.21 3.35
CA ASN A 264 -11.54 18.44 3.28
C ASN A 264 -11.03 19.59 4.15
N GLU A 265 -10.55 19.26 5.35
CA GLU A 265 -9.99 20.22 6.31
C GLU A 265 -8.49 20.44 6.13
N GLY A 266 -7.83 19.77 5.19
CA GLY A 266 -6.39 19.82 4.90
C GLY A 266 -5.50 19.32 6.05
N VAL A 267 -6.01 18.46 6.92
CA VAL A 267 -5.29 17.97 8.11
C VAL A 267 -4.10 17.11 7.67
N TYR A 268 -4.29 16.28 6.64
CA TYR A 268 -3.22 15.45 6.11
C TYR A 268 -2.15 16.30 5.41
N ILE A 269 -2.54 17.29 4.62
CA ILE A 269 -1.59 18.20 3.95
C ILE A 269 -0.76 18.96 4.98
N ARG A 270 -1.37 19.61 5.98
CA ARG A 270 -0.64 20.39 7.00
C ARG A 270 0.33 19.55 7.84
N LYS A 271 0.05 18.26 7.98
CA LYS A 271 0.93 17.33 8.68
C LYS A 271 2.22 17.06 7.89
N TRP A 272 2.14 16.94 6.57
CA TRP A 272 3.26 16.49 5.74
C TRP A 272 3.94 17.60 4.92
N VAL A 273 3.23 18.70 4.68
CA VAL A 273 3.72 19.90 4.01
C VAL A 273 3.78 21.00 5.06
N GLU A 274 4.85 21.00 5.84
CA GLU A 274 5.00 21.86 7.02
C GLU A 274 4.91 23.34 6.68
N GLU A 275 5.37 23.74 5.49
CA GLU A 275 5.28 25.11 4.99
C GLU A 275 3.83 25.58 4.77
N LEU A 276 2.86 24.66 4.67
CA LEU A 276 1.43 24.98 4.55
C LEU A 276 0.66 24.84 5.88
N ARG A 277 1.35 24.56 7.00
CA ARG A 277 0.72 24.26 8.30
C ARG A 277 -0.22 25.36 8.78
N ASP A 278 0.14 26.62 8.55
CA ASP A 278 -0.63 27.78 9.04
C ASP A 278 -1.62 28.34 8.02
N VAL A 279 -1.65 27.78 6.80
CA VAL A 279 -2.62 28.19 5.77
C VAL A 279 -4.02 27.76 6.21
N LYS A 280 -4.97 28.71 6.26
CA LYS A 280 -6.32 28.47 6.78
C LYS A 280 -7.31 28.09 5.68
N GLY A 281 -8.31 27.30 6.06
CA GLY A 281 -9.41 26.93 5.17
C GLY A 281 -8.96 26.17 3.92
N LYS A 282 -9.65 26.42 2.81
CA LYS A 282 -9.48 25.72 1.53
C LYS A 282 -8.23 26.10 0.75
N ALA A 283 -7.60 27.23 1.07
CA ALA A 283 -6.37 27.69 0.42
C ALA A 283 -5.21 26.68 0.55
N VAL A 284 -5.26 25.79 1.55
CA VAL A 284 -4.27 24.71 1.73
C VAL A 284 -4.22 23.72 0.54
N HIS A 285 -5.31 23.61 -0.24
CA HIS A 285 -5.39 22.69 -1.38
C HIS A 285 -4.87 23.31 -2.68
N ASP A 286 -4.90 24.63 -2.78
CA ASP A 286 -4.42 25.41 -3.92
C ASP A 286 -3.84 26.77 -3.43
N PRO A 287 -2.62 26.76 -2.88
CA PRO A 287 -2.01 27.99 -2.35
C PRO A 287 -1.76 29.03 -3.44
N PHE A 288 -1.48 28.60 -4.68
CA PHE A 288 -1.17 29.49 -5.80
C PHE A 288 -2.41 30.14 -6.39
N GLY A 289 -3.52 29.42 -6.53
CA GLY A 289 -4.79 29.97 -7.01
C GLY A 289 -5.48 30.92 -6.02
N ALA A 290 -5.15 30.79 -4.72
CA ALA A 290 -5.69 31.65 -3.66
C ALA A 290 -4.92 32.97 -3.45
N GLY A 291 -3.83 33.21 -4.18
CA GLY A 291 -3.04 34.45 -4.09
C GLY A 291 -2.20 34.58 -2.80
N GLY A 292 -1.79 33.48 -2.19
CA GLY A 292 -1.00 33.43 -0.95
C GLY A 292 0.45 33.00 -1.17
#